data_AF-A0A3D4BRM3-F1
#
_entry.id   AF-A0A3D4BRM3-F1
#
_cell.length_a   1.000
_cell.length_b   1.000
_cell.length_c   1.000
_cell.angle_alpha   90.00
_cell.angle_beta   90.00
_cell.angle_gamma   90.00
#
_symmetry.space_group_name_H-M   'P 1'
#
loop_
_entity.id
_entity.type
_entity.pdbx_description
1 polymer ?
#
loop_
_entity_poly.entity_id
_entity_poly.type
_entity_poly.pdbx_seq_one_letter_code
_entity_poly.pdbx_strand_id
1 'polypeptide(L)' 'MRKISLYIAASLDGYIAKADGSFKWLEDFPNPEKSDFGYAGFL' A
#
# COMPACT_ATOMS: atom_id res chain seq x y z
N MET A 1 14.33 -2.44 23.13
CA MET A 1 14.27 -2.61 21.66
C MET A 1 13.26 -1.63 21.11
N ARG A 2 13.53 -0.95 19.99
CA ARG A 2 12.57 -0.03 19.37
C ARG A 2 11.51 -0.85 18.61
N LYS A 3 10.24 -0.43 18.67
CA LYS A 3 9.17 -1.02 17.86
C LYS A 3 9.43 -0.67 16.39
N ILE A 4 9.39 -1.67 15.52
CA ILE A 4 9.44 -1.50 14.05
C ILE A 4 8.06 -1.89 13.53
N SER A 5 7.44 -1.00 12.77
CA SER A 5 6.11 -1.21 12.18
C SER A 5 6.22 -1.15 10.66
N LEU A 6 5.55 -2.07 9.96
CA LEU A 6 5.43 -2.10 8.50
C LEU A 6 3.93 -2.16 8.15
N TYR A 7 3.49 -1.21 7.33
CA TYR A 7 2.17 -1.16 6.74
C TYR A 7 2.35 -0.79 5.26
N ILE A 8 1.95 -1.68 4.35
CA ILE A 8 2.32 -1.57 2.93
C ILE A 8 1.24 -2.19 2.04
N ALA A 9 1.04 -1.60 0.86
CA ALA A 9 0.26 -2.21 -0.21
C ALA A 9 1.18 -3.09 -1.08
N ALA A 10 0.71 -4.28 -1.44
CA ALA A 10 1.41 -5.20 -2.32
C ALA A 10 0.43 -5.90 -3.26
N SER A 11 0.91 -6.33 -4.43
CA SER A 11 0.17 -7.21 -5.33
C SER A 11 -0.07 -8.57 -4.67
N LEU A 12 -0.94 -9.38 -5.27
CA LEU A 12 -1.27 -10.73 -4.76
C LEU A 12 -0.04 -11.65 -4.65
N ASP A 13 0.95 -11.45 -5.52
CA ASP A 13 2.22 -12.16 -5.55
C ASP A 13 3.36 -11.45 -4.79
N GLY A 14 3.05 -10.39 -4.03
CA GLY A 14 3.95 -9.79 -3.04
C GLY A 14 4.89 -8.71 -3.56
N TYR A 15 4.68 -8.18 -4.77
CA TYR A 15 5.46 -7.07 -5.31
C TYR A 15 4.83 -5.72 -4.97
N ILE A 16 5.68 -4.71 -4.78
CA ILE A 16 5.24 -3.33 -4.47
C ILE A 16 5.35 -2.40 -5.69
N ALA A 17 6.10 -2.82 -6.72
CA ALA A 17 6.29 -2.10 -7.96
C ALA A 17 6.50 -3.11 -9.11
N LYS A 18 6.17 -2.68 -10.33
CA LYS A 18 6.50 -3.43 -11.55
C LYS A 18 8.00 -3.29 -11.87
N ALA A 19 8.48 -4.07 -12.84
CA ALA A 19 9.89 -4.05 -13.27
C ALA A 19 10.37 -2.68 -13.79
N ASP A 20 9.46 -1.85 -14.29
CA ASP A 20 9.72 -0.47 -14.71
C ASP A 20 9.68 0.55 -13.55
N GLY A 21 9.46 0.09 -12.32
CA GLY A 21 9.33 0.92 -11.12
C GLY A 21 7.93 1.51 -10.91
N SER A 22 6.97 1.26 -11.82
CA SER A 22 5.62 1.81 -11.68
C SER A 22 4.79 1.07 -10.63
N PHE A 23 3.92 1.81 -9.94
CA PHE A 23 2.90 1.28 -9.03
C PHE A 23 1.49 1.59 -9.54
N LYS A 24 1.34 1.80 -10.84
CA LYS A 24 0.07 2.14 -11.50
C LYS A 24 -1.05 1.11 -11.24
N TRP A 25 -0.67 -0.15 -11.00
CA TRP A 25 -1.59 -1.21 -10.58
C TRP A 25 -2.34 -0.86 -9.27
N LEU A 26 -1.78 0.02 -8.43
CA LEU A 26 -2.40 0.52 -7.21
C LEU A 26 -3.22 1.79 -7.49
N GLU A 27 -2.71 2.73 -8.30
CA GLU A 27 -3.39 4.01 -8.61
C GLU A 27 -4.63 3.86 -9.49
N ASP A 28 -4.66 2.83 -10.34
CA ASP A 28 -5.80 2.56 -11.23
C ASP A 28 -7.06 2.13 -10.44
N PHE A 29 -6.93 1.78 -9.15
CA PHE A 29 -8.07 1.52 -8.28
C PHE A 29 -8.60 2.85 -7.70
N PRO A 30 -9.84 3.26 -8.04
CA PRO A 30 -10.39 4.51 -7.54
C PRO A 30 -10.60 4.44 -6.02
N ASN A 31 -10.24 5.53 -5.33
CA ASN A 31 -10.51 5.72 -3.90
C ASN A 31 -11.50 6.89 -3.69
N PRO A 32 -12.78 6.73 -4.07
CA PRO A 32 -13.76 7.82 -4.03
C PRO A 32 -14.06 8.31 -2.61
N GLU A 33 -14.00 7.40 -1.63
CA GLU A 33 -14.23 7.71 -0.20
C GLU A 33 -13.00 8.31 0.49
N LYS A 34 -11.85 8.36 -0.21
CA LYS A 34 -10.56 8.80 0.34
C LYS A 34 -10.19 8.04 1.62
N SER A 35 -10.49 6.74 1.66
CA SER A 35 -10.10 5.85 2.74
C SER A 35 -8.58 5.79 2.87
N ASP A 36 -8.09 5.68 4.11
CA ASP A 36 -6.69 5.43 4.43
C ASP A 36 -6.38 3.92 4.57
N PHE A 37 -7.38 3.09 4.29
CA PHE A 37 -7.35 1.63 4.38
C PHE A 37 -7.03 1.09 5.79
N GLY A 38 -7.24 1.90 6.84
CA GLY A 38 -6.99 1.52 8.23
C GLY A 38 -5.62 1.95 8.78
N TYR A 39 -4.87 2.77 8.03
CA TYR A 39 -3.57 3.26 8.48
C TYR A 39 -3.63 4.03 9.80
N ALA A 40 -4.61 4.93 9.98
CA ALA A 40 -4.78 5.69 11.21
C ALA A 40 -5.07 4.82 12.43
N GLY A 41 -5.73 3.67 12.26
CA GLY A 41 -5.96 2.70 13.33
C GLY A 41 -4.77 1.79 13.62
N PHE A 42 -3.83 1.69 12.68
CA PHE A 42 -2.60 0.91 12.82
C PHE A 42 -1.48 1.64 13.58
N LEU A 43 -1.42 2.97 13.44
CA LEU A 43 -0.49 3.86 14.15
C LEU A 43 -0.76 3.89 15.67
#